data_AF-A0A5R1YLQ7-F1
#
_entry.id   AF-A0A5R1YLQ7-F1
#
_cell.length_a   1.000
_cell.length_b   1.000
_cell.length_c   1.000
_cell.angle_alpha   90.00
_cell.angle_beta   90.00
_cell.angle_gamma   90.00
#
_symmetry.space_group_name_H-M   'P 1'
#
loop_
_entity.id
_entity.type
_entity.pdbx_description
1 polymer ?
#
loop_
_entity_poly.entity_id
_entity_poly.type
_entity_poly.pdbx_seq_one_letter_code
_entity_poly.pdbx_strand_id
1 'polypeptide(L)' 'MDSIHGHEVLNMMIESGEQYTHTSLEAAIKARFGERARFHTCSASDMTAAELVAFLAAKG' A
#
# COMPACT_ATOMS: atom_id res chain seq x y z
N MET A 1 -17.34 4.30 5.07
CA MET A 1 -16.39 4.02 3.99
C MET A 1 -15.08 3.64 4.65
N ASP A 2 -14.68 2.38 4.55
CA ASP A 2 -13.48 1.84 5.20
C ASP A 2 -12.32 1.94 4.20
N SER A 3 -11.58 3.04 4.27
CA SER A 3 -10.36 3.23 3.47
C SER A 3 -9.17 2.75 4.29
N ILE A 4 -8.24 2.02 3.69
CA ILE A 4 -7.08 1.48 4.39
C ILE A 4 -6.00 2.54 4.52
N HIS A 5 -5.43 2.70 5.71
CA HIS A 5 -4.35 3.66 5.91
C HIS A 5 -3.05 3.11 5.31
N GLY A 6 -2.25 3.93 4.62
CA GLY A 6 -0.94 3.52 4.09
C GLY A 6 0.02 2.92 5.13
N HIS A 7 -0.16 3.22 6.42
CA HIS A 7 0.59 2.58 7.51
C HIS A 7 0.32 1.08 7.65
N GLU A 8 -0.88 0.60 7.31
CA GLU A 8 -1.19 -0.84 7.34
C GLU A 8 -0.36 -1.62 6.33
N VAL A 9 -0.09 -1.01 5.17
CA VAL A 9 0.79 -1.57 4.15
C VAL A 9 2.24 -1.58 4.63
N LEU A 10 2.68 -0.53 5.35
CA LEU A 10 4.02 -0.50 5.94
C LEU A 10 4.18 -1.57 7.02
N ASN A 11 3.19 -1.75 7.90
CA ASN A 11 3.18 -2.84 8.88
C ASN A 11 3.29 -4.19 8.19
N MET A 12 2.51 -4.43 7.13
CA MET A 12 2.61 -5.64 6.32
C MET A 12 4.03 -5.86 5.79
N MET A 13 4.70 -4.81 5.30
CA MET A 13 6.07 -4.92 4.80
C MET A 13 7.07 -5.30 5.90
N ILE A 14 6.93 -4.69 7.09
CA ILE A 14 7.77 -4.96 8.25
C ILE A 14 7.54 -6.39 8.77
N GLU A 15 6.28 -6.83 8.81
CA GLU A 15 5.89 -8.17 9.26
C GLU A 15 6.39 -9.27 8.33
N SER A 16 6.35 -9.05 7.00
CA SER A 16 6.91 -10.03 6.06
C SER A 16 8.43 -10.08 6.13
N GLY A 17 9.10 -8.98 6.52
CA GLY A 17 10.56 -8.90 6.60
C GLY A 17 11.25 -8.98 5.21
N GLU A 18 10.47 -8.85 4.14
CA GLU A 18 10.92 -9.02 2.77
C GLU A 18 11.07 -7.67 2.07
N GLN A 19 12.01 -7.62 1.12
CA GLN A 19 12.17 -6.46 0.24
C GLN A 19 11.16 -6.57 -0.91
N TYR A 20 10.18 -5.68 -0.90
CA TYR A 20 9.23 -5.58 -2.00
C TYR A 20 9.71 -4.61 -3.08
N THR A 21 9.65 -5.05 -4.33
CA THR A 21 9.71 -4.15 -5.49
C THR A 21 8.35 -3.48 -5.69
N HIS A 22 8.26 -2.43 -6.50
CA HIS A 22 6.98 -1.79 -6.85
C HIS A 22 5.91 -2.80 -7.28
N THR A 23 6.25 -3.68 -8.22
CA THR A 23 5.32 -4.69 -8.74
C THR A 23 4.94 -5.73 -7.68
N SER A 24 5.92 -6.23 -6.91
CA SER A 24 5.65 -7.22 -5.86
C SER A 24 4.83 -6.63 -4.71
N LEU A 25 5.10 -5.38 -4.33
CA LEU A 25 4.35 -4.69 -3.28
C LEU A 25 2.90 -4.47 -3.71
N GLU A 26 2.67 -4.01 -4.94
CA GLU A 26 1.32 -3.84 -5.46
C GLU A 26 0.54 -5.15 -5.48
N ALA A 27 1.16 -6.24 -5.95
CA ALA A 27 0.54 -7.56 -5.95
C ALA A 27 0.24 -8.06 -4.52
N ALA A 28 1.17 -7.87 -3.59
CA ALA A 28 0.98 -8.23 -2.19
C ALA A 28 -0.15 -7.43 -1.53
N ILE A 29 -0.22 -6.12 -1.79
CA ILE A 29 -1.30 -5.26 -1.32
C ILE A 29 -2.64 -5.74 -1.88
N LYS A 30 -2.73 -6.02 -3.19
CA LYS A 30 -3.95 -6.53 -3.83
C LYS A 30 -4.36 -7.89 -3.26
N ALA A 31 -3.41 -8.77 -2.97
CA ALA A 31 -3.68 -10.08 -2.38
C ALA A 31 -4.13 -9.98 -0.92
N ARG A 32 -3.57 -9.04 -0.15
CA ARG A 32 -3.84 -8.88 1.28
C ARG A 32 -5.11 -8.08 1.57
N PHE A 33 -5.30 -6.98 0.86
CA PHE A 33 -6.36 -6.00 1.09
C PHE A 33 -7.47 -6.06 0.03
N GLY A 34 -7.20 -6.69 -1.12
CA GLY A 34 -8.13 -6.82 -2.23
C GLY A 34 -7.82 -5.87 -3.39
N GLU A 35 -8.07 -6.31 -4.62
CA GLU A 35 -7.80 -5.52 -5.83
C GLU A 35 -8.59 -4.20 -5.92
N ARG A 36 -9.73 -4.14 -5.22
CA ARG A 36 -10.62 -2.97 -5.20
C ARG A 36 -10.44 -2.12 -3.93
N ALA A 37 -9.45 -2.45 -3.10
CA ALA A 37 -9.12 -1.68 -1.90
C ALA A 37 -8.74 -0.25 -2.27
N ARG A 38 -9.23 0.71 -1.47
CA ARG A 38 -8.85 2.11 -1.57
C ARG A 38 -8.02 2.50 -0.37
N PHE A 39 -6.99 3.27 -0.62
CA PHE A 39 -5.99 3.65 0.37
C PHE A 39 -6.00 5.15 0.62
N HIS A 40 -5.63 5.53 1.83
CA HIS A 40 -5.43 6.92 2.21
C HIS A 40 -4.15 7.06 3.03
N THR A 41 -3.51 8.21 2.90
CA THR A 41 -2.38 8.65 3.73
C THR A 41 -2.78 9.96 4.40
N CYS A 42 -1.96 10.46 5.32
CA CYS A 42 -2.21 11.73 5.99
C CYS A 42 -2.36 12.94 5.03
N SER A 43 -1.91 12.82 3.78
CA SER A 43 -1.91 13.92 2.79
C SER A 43 -2.67 13.61 1.50
N ALA A 44 -3.01 12.35 1.22
CA ALA A 44 -3.75 11.94 0.03
C ALA A 44 -4.81 10.89 0.39
N SER A 45 -5.88 10.77 -0.38
CA SER A 45 -6.97 9.83 -0.11
C SER A 45 -7.51 9.25 -1.40
N ASP A 46 -8.23 8.14 -1.30
CA ASP A 46 -8.87 7.43 -2.42
C ASP A 46 -7.87 6.93 -3.48
N MET A 47 -6.70 6.49 -3.03
CA MET A 47 -5.63 5.96 -3.87
C MET A 47 -5.85 4.47 -4.17
N THR A 48 -5.43 4.05 -5.36
CA THR A 48 -5.24 2.63 -5.70
C THR A 48 -3.99 2.05 -5.05
N ALA A 49 -3.85 0.72 -5.05
CA ALA A 49 -2.62 0.05 -4.63
C ALA A 49 -1.39 0.58 -5.38
N ALA A 50 -1.50 0.80 -6.69
CA ALA A 50 -0.42 1.34 -7.52
C ALA A 50 -0.02 2.76 -7.09
N GLU A 51 -0.99 3.65 -6.88
CA GLU A 51 -0.74 5.02 -6.42
C GLU A 51 -0.13 5.06 -5.03
N LEU A 52 -0.61 4.20 -4.11
CA LEU A 52 -0.02 4.09 -2.78
C LEU A 52 1.44 3.65 -2.86
N VAL A 53 1.75 2.64 -3.67
CA VAL A 53 3.11 2.11 -3.87
C VAL A 53 4.04 3.16 -4.48
N ALA A 54 3.56 3.91 -5.47
CA ALA A 54 4.30 5.05 -6.02
C ALA A 54 4.54 6.15 -4.96
N PHE A 55 3.53 6.45 -4.14
CA PHE A 55 3.64 7.44 -3.07
C PHE A 55 4.66 7.03 -2.01
N LEU A 56 4.67 5.76 -1.59
CA LEU A 56 5.65 5.22 -0.65
C LEU A 56 7.08 5.31 -1.21
N ALA A 57 7.27 4.92 -2.48
CA ALA A 57 8.59 4.99 -3.11
C ALA A 57 9.10 6.42 -3.35
N ALA A 58 8.21 7.40 -3.50
CA ALA A 58 8.59 8.81 -3.59
C ALA A 58 8.93 9.45 -2.24
N LYS A 59 8.48 8.84 -1.12
CA LYS A 59 8.70 9.32 0.26
C LYS A 59 9.84 8.62 1.00
N GLY A 60 10.31 7.48 0.48
CA GLY A 60 11.52 6.77 0.95
C GLY A 60 12.79 7.35 0.34
#